data_AF-A0A3G6S7R4-F1
#
_entry.id   AF-A0A3G6S7R4-F1
#
_cell.length_a   1.000
_cell.length_b   1.000
_cell.length_c   1.000
_cell.angle_alpha   90.00
_cell.angle_beta   90.00
_cell.angle_gamma   90.00
#
_symmetry.space_group_name_H-M   'P 1'
#
loop_
_entity.id
_entity.type
_entity.pdbx_description
1 polymer ?
#
loop_
_entity_poly.entity_id
_entity_poly.type
_entity_poly.pdbx_seq_one_letter_code
_entity_poly.pdbx_strand_id
1 'polypeptide(L)'
;MKNICLIILFFNITFCFSQDVKYMSINDAVQNSKNINVTDKVFLLDQNVNEVFTFEKYENSLPKNYKADQVIFINIKGQLYKRNFSGNVNAKWFGSKGDGKNDDVAGIQKAIDYLAAFDGGTLFIPKGIYKTSKVIEVRDPFISITGEGINATVINCLADGIRLSPYKDVSSAKVSELSIRGSNKPSTTGLILNNSNFYFLEKLRISNFDIGIKGNTAVNNKIRDFFVGACRKGIVFENGSYFTSITDGIITGCSEIGIEEKGSRLMIQRVDIEQIGTLRNKGYAEGGIAIMCGASTEVRDCHIETTEIGFGLTGPGNVIIDNCYLGSGKYGVKQINNDVINGNYFFNNMRFVNFETDFYIPKVSIYNISEGCLAFTSQGGAKNLKIIAAKEFGILRKLKYNTNRNYEIESNVNTILNNNVIN
;
A
#
# COMPACT_ATOMS: atom_id res chain seq x y z
N MET A 1 38.70 0.14 -53.39
CA MET A 1 37.35 -0.31 -53.76
C MET A 1 36.73 -1.07 -52.59
N LYS A 2 35.68 -0.47 -52.00
CA LYS A 2 34.54 -1.02 -51.21
C LYS A 2 34.87 -1.73 -49.87
N ASN A 3 34.65 -1.14 -48.69
CA ASN A 3 33.39 -0.75 -48.01
C ASN A 3 32.34 -1.88 -47.91
N ILE A 4 32.11 -2.37 -46.69
CA ILE A 4 30.77 -2.61 -46.15
C ILE A 4 30.76 -2.03 -44.72
N CYS A 5 30.12 -0.88 -44.58
CA CYS A 5 29.88 -0.16 -43.35
C CYS A 5 28.42 -0.46 -42.95
N LEU A 6 28.18 -1.05 -41.78
CA LEU A 6 26.83 -1.15 -41.25
C LEU A 6 26.59 0.08 -40.35
N ILE A 7 25.89 1.03 -40.94
CA ILE A 7 25.44 2.27 -40.34
C ILE A 7 24.22 1.96 -39.44
N ILE A 8 24.30 2.28 -38.16
CA ILE A 8 23.11 2.57 -37.35
C ILE A 8 23.22 4.03 -36.92
N LEU A 9 22.42 4.86 -37.59
CA LEU A 9 22.23 6.28 -37.35
C LEU A 9 21.55 6.49 -35.99
N PHE A 10 22.13 7.29 -35.10
CA PHE A 10 21.36 8.20 -34.23
C PHE A 10 22.19 9.47 -33.97
N PHE A 11 21.72 10.56 -34.60
CA PHE A 11 21.96 11.99 -34.37
C PHE A 11 23.37 12.56 -34.20
N ASN A 12 23.68 13.48 -35.11
CA ASN A 12 24.83 14.39 -35.15
C ASN A 12 25.00 15.20 -33.85
N ILE A 13 26.10 14.95 -33.14
CA ILE A 13 26.84 16.00 -32.44
C ILE A 13 28.32 15.80 -32.77
N THR A 14 28.81 16.58 -33.73
CA THR A 14 30.25 16.68 -34.03
C THR A 14 30.91 17.51 -32.93
N PHE A 15 31.39 16.87 -31.87
CA PHE A 15 32.35 17.51 -30.97
C PHE A 15 33.75 17.30 -31.54
N CYS A 16 34.35 18.41 -31.98
CA CYS A 16 35.76 18.47 -32.33
C CYS A 16 36.58 18.45 -31.03
N PHE A 17 37.08 17.29 -30.63
CA PHE A 17 38.13 17.18 -29.61
C PHE A 17 39.24 16.26 -30.13
N SER A 18 40.46 16.81 -30.17
CA SER A 18 41.67 16.04 -30.40
C SER A 18 41.96 15.14 -29.19
N GLN A 19 42.39 13.91 -29.46
CA GLN A 19 42.75 12.80 -28.56
C GLN A 19 41.61 11.86 -28.13
N ASP A 20 41.49 10.77 -28.90
CA ASP A 20 41.06 9.41 -28.52
C ASP A 20 40.15 9.24 -27.28
N VAL A 21 38.86 9.57 -27.42
CA VAL A 21 37.85 9.11 -26.46
C VAL A 21 37.61 7.62 -26.69
N LYS A 22 38.28 6.79 -25.87
CA LYS A 22 38.15 5.33 -25.90
C LYS A 22 36.89 4.93 -25.12
N TYR A 23 35.79 4.64 -25.82
CA TYR A 23 34.60 4.05 -25.20
C TYR A 23 34.95 2.64 -24.72
N MET A 24 34.95 2.44 -23.40
CA MET A 24 35.29 1.18 -22.75
C MET A 24 34.11 0.77 -21.87
N SER A 25 33.79 -0.53 -21.76
CA SER A 25 32.79 -0.98 -20.79
C SER A 25 33.35 -0.86 -19.36
N ILE A 26 32.49 -0.80 -18.34
CA ILE A 26 32.94 -0.81 -16.93
C ILE A 26 33.83 -2.03 -16.65
N ASN A 27 33.44 -3.20 -17.15
CA ASN A 27 34.20 -4.43 -16.98
C ASN A 27 35.57 -4.35 -17.65
N ASP A 28 35.64 -3.80 -18.86
CA ASP A 28 36.90 -3.61 -19.57
C ASP A 28 37.79 -2.58 -18.88
N ALA A 29 37.21 -1.52 -18.28
CA ALA A 29 37.95 -0.51 -17.53
C ALA A 29 38.56 -1.07 -16.25
N VAL A 30 37.81 -1.92 -15.55
CA VAL A 30 38.30 -2.63 -14.35
C VAL A 30 39.38 -3.65 -14.71
N GLN A 31 39.18 -4.44 -15.76
CA GLN A 31 40.12 -5.50 -16.19
C GLN A 31 41.39 -4.96 -16.85
N ASN A 32 41.32 -3.89 -17.64
CA ASN A 32 42.46 -3.28 -18.35
C ASN A 32 43.16 -2.17 -17.56
N SER A 33 42.91 -2.05 -16.25
CA SER A 33 43.44 -1.02 -15.35
C SER A 33 44.98 -0.84 -15.39
N LYS A 34 45.73 -1.79 -15.96
CA LYS A 34 47.17 -1.62 -16.21
C LYS A 34 47.51 -0.49 -17.21
N ASN A 35 46.62 -0.15 -18.15
CA ASN A 35 46.91 0.77 -19.27
C ASN A 35 46.06 2.05 -19.32
N ILE A 36 45.28 2.36 -18.28
CA ILE A 36 44.51 3.60 -18.23
C ILE A 36 45.43 4.72 -17.71
N ASN A 37 45.78 5.67 -18.59
CA ASN A 37 46.30 6.96 -18.18
C ASN A 37 45.14 7.70 -17.49
N VAL A 38 45.19 7.76 -16.16
CA VAL A 38 44.06 8.24 -15.35
C VAL A 38 44.03 9.76 -15.41
N THR A 39 43.32 10.30 -16.40
CA THR A 39 42.83 11.68 -16.38
C THR A 39 41.71 11.81 -15.33
N ASP A 40 41.45 13.03 -14.84
CA ASP A 40 40.44 13.28 -13.79
C ASP A 40 39.01 12.83 -14.17
N LYS A 41 38.75 12.63 -15.46
CA LYS A 41 37.47 12.16 -16.01
C LYS A 41 37.66 10.96 -16.92
N VAL A 42 36.83 9.94 -16.72
CA VAL A 42 36.74 8.74 -17.59
C VAL A 42 35.31 8.63 -18.11
N PHE A 43 35.10 8.65 -19.43
CA PHE A 43 33.79 8.47 -20.07
C PHE A 43 33.51 6.98 -20.29
N LEU A 44 32.37 6.49 -19.79
CA LEU A 44 31.94 5.10 -19.95
C LEU A 44 30.49 5.05 -20.42
N LEU A 45 30.16 4.00 -21.18
CA LEU A 45 28.79 3.68 -21.56
C LEU A 45 28.21 2.67 -20.56
N ASP A 46 27.12 3.04 -19.88
CA ASP A 46 26.34 2.10 -19.10
C ASP A 46 25.42 1.33 -20.05
N GLN A 47 25.81 0.09 -20.37
CA GLN A 47 25.07 -0.75 -21.30
C GLN A 47 23.67 -1.14 -20.79
N ASN A 48 23.41 -1.04 -19.47
CA ASN A 48 22.10 -1.40 -18.90
C ASN A 48 21.04 -0.32 -19.17
N VAL A 49 21.46 0.93 -19.34
CA VAL A 49 20.57 2.08 -19.61
C VAL A 49 20.88 2.80 -20.93
N ASN A 50 21.96 2.42 -21.61
CA ASN A 50 22.47 3.05 -22.83
C ASN A 50 22.78 4.54 -22.65
N GLU A 51 23.37 4.89 -21.50
CA GLU A 51 23.73 6.27 -21.14
C GLU A 51 25.25 6.39 -21.01
N VAL A 52 25.80 7.48 -21.55
CA VAL A 52 27.21 7.85 -21.32
C VAL A 52 27.29 8.62 -20.02
N PHE A 53 28.25 8.25 -19.18
CA PHE A 53 28.49 8.89 -17.89
C PHE A 53 29.98 9.00 -17.61
N THR A 54 30.36 9.81 -16.62
CA THR A 54 31.77 9.95 -16.22
C THR A 54 32.01 9.44 -14.82
N PHE A 55 33.22 8.94 -14.57
CA PHE A 55 33.74 8.80 -13.21
C PHE A 55 34.68 9.97 -12.90
N GLU A 56 34.58 10.51 -11.69
CA GLU A 56 35.48 11.53 -11.16
C GLU A 56 36.17 11.02 -9.90
N LYS A 57 37.40 11.48 -9.66
CA LYS A 57 38.17 11.07 -8.48
C LYS A 57 37.41 11.42 -7.21
N TYR A 58 37.31 10.45 -6.30
CA TYR A 58 36.64 10.62 -5.01
C TYR A 58 37.68 10.59 -3.89
N GLU A 59 37.87 11.73 -3.23
CA GLU A 59 38.93 11.93 -2.23
C GLU A 59 38.49 11.56 -0.80
N ASN A 60 37.18 11.40 -0.58
CA ASN A 60 36.65 11.08 0.74
C ASN A 60 36.66 9.56 0.97
N SER A 61 36.60 9.17 2.25
CA SER A 61 36.37 7.78 2.62
C SER A 61 34.91 7.40 2.39
N LEU A 62 34.69 6.13 2.00
CA LEU A 62 33.33 5.56 1.99
C LEU A 62 32.82 5.40 3.43
N PRO A 63 31.49 5.42 3.63
CA PRO A 63 30.88 5.02 4.89
C PRO A 63 31.43 3.67 5.37
N LYS A 64 31.60 3.52 6.70
CA LYS A 64 32.30 2.36 7.31
C LYS A 64 31.79 0.99 6.84
N ASN A 65 30.50 0.89 6.55
CA ASN A 65 29.83 -0.36 6.15
C ASN A 65 29.59 -0.44 4.63
N TYR A 66 30.17 0.45 3.84
CA TYR A 66 30.02 0.50 2.39
C TYR A 66 31.34 0.25 1.68
N LYS A 67 31.30 -0.57 0.62
CA LYS A 67 32.45 -0.88 -0.24
C LYS A 67 32.16 -0.45 -1.66
N ALA A 68 33.21 -0.25 -2.45
CA ALA A 68 33.10 0.05 -3.86
C ALA A 68 32.26 -1.03 -4.58
N ASP A 69 31.04 -0.65 -4.97
CA ASP A 69 30.00 -1.49 -5.58
C ASP A 69 30.27 -1.81 -7.06
N GLN A 70 31.29 -1.19 -7.65
CA GLN A 70 31.63 -1.24 -9.06
C GLN A 70 30.56 -0.67 -10.00
N VAL A 71 29.68 0.20 -9.47
CA VAL A 71 28.55 0.84 -10.15
C VAL A 71 28.56 2.35 -9.90
N ILE A 72 28.43 2.77 -8.64
CA ILE A 72 28.54 4.17 -8.20
C ILE A 72 29.97 4.47 -7.77
N PHE A 73 30.62 3.54 -7.08
CA PHE A 73 32.01 3.69 -6.68
C PHE A 73 32.83 2.54 -7.26
N ILE A 74 33.85 2.90 -8.03
CA ILE A 74 34.85 1.95 -8.53
C ILE A 74 36.17 2.19 -7.79
N ASN A 75 36.95 1.13 -7.63
CA ASN A 75 38.30 1.21 -7.10
C ASN A 75 39.29 0.85 -8.21
N ILE A 76 40.17 1.79 -8.55
CA ILE A 76 41.24 1.57 -9.51
C ILE A 76 42.56 1.77 -8.78
N LYS A 77 43.31 0.67 -8.58
CA LYS A 77 44.64 0.68 -7.94
C LYS A 77 44.66 1.38 -6.57
N GLY A 78 43.60 1.22 -5.77
CA GLY A 78 43.49 1.83 -4.43
C GLY A 78 42.83 3.20 -4.43
N GLN A 79 42.70 3.87 -5.58
CA GLN A 79 41.98 5.14 -5.70
C GLN A 79 40.49 4.91 -5.97
N LEU A 80 39.63 5.61 -5.23
CA LEU A 80 38.19 5.62 -5.47
C LEU A 80 37.81 6.64 -6.54
N TYR A 81 36.87 6.24 -7.38
CA TYR A 81 36.19 7.13 -8.31
C TYR A 81 34.69 6.99 -8.14
N LYS A 82 33.97 8.10 -8.27
CA LYS A 82 32.51 8.17 -8.14
C LYS A 82 31.85 8.45 -9.48
N ARG A 83 30.78 7.73 -9.79
CA ARG A 83 29.90 7.96 -10.93
C ARG A 83 29.31 9.37 -10.82
N ASN A 84 29.48 10.18 -11.85
CA ASN A 84 28.81 11.46 -11.98
C ASN A 84 27.40 11.23 -12.52
N PHE A 85 26.41 11.51 -11.69
CA PHE A 85 24.99 11.45 -12.05
C PHE A 85 24.21 12.48 -11.23
N SER A 86 23.07 12.90 -11.78
CA SER A 86 22.12 13.78 -11.09
C SER A 86 20.77 13.07 -10.98
N GLY A 87 20.02 13.36 -9.91
CA GLY A 87 18.69 12.81 -9.70
C GLY A 87 18.72 11.45 -9.00
N ASN A 88 17.74 10.60 -9.33
CA ASN A 88 17.46 9.36 -8.62
C ASN A 88 18.46 8.24 -8.96
N VAL A 89 18.65 7.32 -8.02
CA VAL A 89 19.48 6.12 -8.23
C VAL A 89 18.69 5.13 -9.07
N ASN A 90 19.22 4.72 -10.22
CA ASN A 90 18.51 3.85 -11.15
C ASN A 90 18.80 2.37 -10.87
N ALA A 91 17.74 1.57 -10.65
CA ALA A 91 17.86 0.13 -10.41
C ALA A 91 18.62 -0.65 -11.50
N LYS A 92 18.59 -0.17 -12.75
CA LYS A 92 19.28 -0.81 -13.88
C LYS A 92 20.80 -0.65 -13.82
N TRP A 93 21.32 0.40 -13.19
CA TRP A 93 22.76 0.56 -12.97
C TRP A 93 23.35 -0.61 -12.17
N PHE A 94 22.54 -1.20 -11.29
CA PHE A 94 22.93 -2.32 -10.42
C PHE A 94 22.61 -3.70 -11.00
N GLY A 95 22.27 -3.77 -12.29
CA GLY A 95 22.06 -5.02 -13.02
C GLY A 95 20.62 -5.54 -13.05
N SER A 96 19.65 -4.75 -12.56
CA SER A 96 18.23 -5.05 -12.81
C SER A 96 17.94 -4.91 -14.31
N LYS A 97 17.26 -5.87 -14.90
CA LYS A 97 16.94 -5.93 -16.33
C LYS A 97 15.52 -5.48 -16.62
N GLY A 98 14.56 -5.89 -15.79
CA GLY A 98 13.14 -5.57 -16.01
C GLY A 98 12.55 -6.24 -17.26
N ASP A 99 13.01 -7.45 -17.59
CA ASP A 99 12.63 -8.20 -18.80
C ASP A 99 11.59 -9.30 -18.56
N GLY A 100 11.09 -9.41 -17.32
CA GLY A 100 10.12 -10.41 -16.87
C GLY A 100 10.68 -11.83 -16.70
N LYS A 101 11.97 -12.06 -16.98
CA LYS A 101 12.59 -13.39 -16.98
C LYS A 101 13.63 -13.52 -15.88
N ASN A 102 14.56 -12.57 -15.82
CA ASN A 102 15.66 -12.56 -14.87
C ASN A 102 15.18 -12.16 -13.47
N ASP A 103 15.82 -12.69 -12.44
CA ASP A 103 15.52 -12.29 -11.07
C ASP A 103 16.25 -10.98 -10.74
N ASP A 104 15.48 -9.92 -10.58
CA ASP A 104 15.96 -8.54 -10.43
C ASP A 104 16.24 -8.18 -8.96
N VAL A 105 15.97 -9.08 -8.01
CA VAL A 105 16.02 -8.75 -6.58
C VAL A 105 17.40 -8.27 -6.13
N ALA A 106 18.48 -8.84 -6.68
CA ALA A 106 19.84 -8.49 -6.29
C ALA A 106 20.23 -7.08 -6.78
N GLY A 107 19.80 -6.67 -7.97
CA GLY A 107 20.07 -5.34 -8.50
C GLY A 107 19.29 -4.27 -7.72
N ILE A 108 18.01 -4.54 -7.47
CA ILE A 108 17.14 -3.66 -6.66
C ILE A 108 17.71 -3.50 -5.25
N GLN A 109 18.06 -4.60 -4.58
CA GLN A 109 18.56 -4.55 -3.21
C GLN A 109 19.89 -3.79 -3.13
N LYS A 110 20.83 -3.99 -4.06
CA LYS A 110 22.08 -3.22 -4.07
C LYS A 110 21.87 -1.71 -4.21
N ALA A 111 20.87 -1.29 -4.99
CA ALA A 111 20.53 0.11 -5.13
C ALA A 111 19.95 0.69 -3.83
N ILE A 112 19.14 -0.08 -3.10
CA ILE A 112 18.65 0.29 -1.75
C ILE A 112 19.79 0.35 -0.75
N ASP A 113 20.69 -0.63 -0.76
CA ASP A 113 21.84 -0.69 0.15
C ASP A 113 22.79 0.50 -0.08
N TYR A 114 22.94 0.95 -1.33
CA TYR A 114 23.61 2.22 -1.64
C TYR A 114 22.90 3.41 -0.98
N LEU A 115 21.59 3.58 -1.19
CA LEU A 115 20.83 4.69 -0.61
C LEU A 115 20.92 4.69 0.92
N ALA A 116 20.82 3.52 1.56
CA ALA A 116 20.96 3.37 3.00
C ALA A 116 22.33 3.84 3.52
N ALA A 117 23.41 3.56 2.77
CA ALA A 117 24.76 3.99 3.16
C ALA A 117 25.00 5.50 3.02
N PHE A 118 24.13 6.21 2.29
CA PHE A 118 24.26 7.64 1.99
C PHE A 118 23.02 8.45 2.45
N ASP A 119 22.48 8.08 3.62
CA ASP A 119 21.41 8.80 4.34
C ASP A 119 20.04 8.87 3.62
N GLY A 120 19.80 8.01 2.63
CA GLY A 120 18.52 7.87 1.94
C GLY A 120 18.53 8.34 0.49
N GLY A 121 17.37 8.79 0.01
CA GLY A 121 17.16 9.25 -1.36
C GLY A 121 16.11 8.42 -2.10
N THR A 122 16.11 8.47 -3.43
CA THR A 122 15.08 7.79 -4.23
C THR A 122 15.70 6.74 -5.15
N LEU A 123 15.20 5.52 -5.02
CA LEU A 123 15.35 4.47 -6.01
C LEU A 123 14.34 4.68 -7.14
N PHE A 124 14.84 4.87 -8.34
CA PHE A 124 14.06 4.86 -9.56
C PHE A 124 14.08 3.47 -10.19
N ILE A 125 12.90 2.91 -10.46
CA ILE A 125 12.72 1.66 -11.18
C ILE A 125 12.10 1.98 -12.54
N PRO A 126 12.92 1.99 -13.62
CA PRO A 126 12.43 2.32 -14.95
C PRO A 126 11.29 1.42 -15.42
N LYS A 127 10.67 1.76 -16.56
CA LYS A 127 9.68 0.89 -17.19
C LYS A 127 10.24 -0.52 -17.45
N GLY A 128 9.43 -1.53 -17.20
CA GLY A 128 9.80 -2.94 -17.31
C GLY A 128 9.00 -3.84 -16.38
N ILE A 129 9.21 -5.14 -16.54
CA ILE A 129 8.65 -6.18 -15.66
C ILE A 129 9.80 -6.77 -14.86
N TYR A 130 9.86 -6.46 -13.57
CA TYR A 130 10.93 -6.85 -12.67
C TYR A 130 10.52 -8.07 -11.90
N LYS A 131 11.10 -9.23 -12.18
CA LYS A 131 10.73 -10.45 -11.47
C LYS A 131 11.53 -10.53 -10.18
N THR A 132 10.87 -10.79 -9.05
CA THR A 132 11.55 -10.93 -7.76
C THR A 132 11.26 -12.30 -7.14
N SER A 133 12.31 -13.06 -6.84
CA SER A 133 12.16 -14.34 -6.13
C SER A 133 12.02 -14.19 -4.61
N LYS A 134 12.41 -13.02 -4.08
CA LYS A 134 12.42 -12.69 -2.65
C LYS A 134 11.82 -11.30 -2.44
N VAL A 135 11.50 -11.01 -1.19
CA VAL A 135 11.08 -9.68 -0.72
C VAL A 135 12.14 -8.63 -0.99
N ILE A 136 11.72 -7.43 -1.41
CA ILE A 136 12.55 -6.23 -1.47
C ILE A 136 12.50 -5.55 -0.11
N GLU A 137 13.66 -5.29 0.49
CA GLU A 137 13.75 -4.86 1.89
C GLU A 137 14.29 -3.43 2.00
N VAL A 138 13.47 -2.54 2.55
CA VAL A 138 13.84 -1.17 2.89
C VAL A 138 13.93 -1.07 4.41
N ARG A 139 15.16 -1.12 4.93
CA ARG A 139 15.46 -1.18 6.38
C ARG A 139 15.94 0.12 6.99
N ASP A 140 16.09 1.16 6.16
CA ASP A 140 16.60 2.45 6.57
C ASP A 140 15.57 3.55 6.22
N PRO A 141 15.49 4.62 7.02
CA PRO A 141 14.58 5.73 6.77
C PRO A 141 14.95 6.48 5.48
N PHE A 142 14.04 7.32 5.01
CA PHE A 142 14.23 8.30 3.93
C PHE A 142 14.55 7.70 2.55
N ILE A 143 14.36 6.39 2.39
CA ILE A 143 14.49 5.70 1.11
C ILE A 143 13.11 5.62 0.43
N SER A 144 12.98 6.35 -0.66
CA SER A 144 11.82 6.32 -1.54
C SER A 144 12.02 5.34 -2.70
N ILE A 145 10.94 4.78 -3.22
CA ILE A 145 10.91 3.95 -4.43
C ILE A 145 9.89 4.56 -5.38
N THR A 146 10.29 4.83 -6.62
CA THR A 146 9.36 5.33 -7.65
C THR A 146 9.55 4.60 -8.97
N GLY A 147 8.44 4.24 -9.62
CA GLY A 147 8.43 3.76 -10.99
C GLY A 147 8.16 4.87 -12.01
N GLU A 148 7.88 4.47 -13.26
CA GLU A 148 7.46 5.34 -14.37
C GLU A 148 5.93 5.35 -14.60
N GLY A 149 5.16 4.73 -13.69
CA GLY A 149 3.71 4.65 -13.73
C GLY A 149 3.20 3.22 -13.55
N ILE A 150 1.97 3.09 -13.05
CA ILE A 150 1.37 1.81 -12.67
C ILE A 150 1.27 0.78 -13.82
N ASN A 151 1.25 1.23 -15.07
CA ASN A 151 1.23 0.35 -16.25
C ASN A 151 2.61 0.17 -16.91
N ALA A 152 3.60 0.96 -16.50
CA ALA A 152 4.94 0.98 -17.09
C ALA A 152 5.95 0.18 -16.25
N THR A 153 5.92 0.32 -14.93
CA THR A 153 6.80 -0.38 -14.00
C THR A 153 6.01 -1.43 -13.22
N VAL A 154 6.34 -2.70 -13.40
CA VAL A 154 5.67 -3.82 -12.71
C VAL A 154 6.71 -4.65 -11.98
N ILE A 155 6.59 -4.78 -10.66
CA ILE A 155 7.34 -5.74 -9.86
C ILE A 155 6.50 -7.01 -9.74
N ASN A 156 6.97 -8.11 -10.31
CA ASN A 156 6.28 -9.40 -10.35
C ASN A 156 6.90 -10.38 -9.35
N CYS A 157 6.24 -10.58 -8.22
CA CYS A 157 6.76 -11.21 -7.03
C CYS A 157 6.38 -12.70 -6.94
N LEU A 158 7.38 -13.55 -6.70
CA LEU A 158 7.19 -14.97 -6.39
C LEU A 158 7.05 -15.26 -4.88
N ALA A 159 7.27 -14.24 -4.06
CA ALA A 159 7.16 -14.19 -2.60
C ALA A 159 6.43 -12.88 -2.19
N ASP A 160 6.68 -12.36 -0.98
CA ASP A 160 6.28 -11.00 -0.61
C ASP A 160 6.84 -9.96 -1.59
N GLY A 161 6.16 -8.82 -1.73
CA GLY A 161 6.60 -7.72 -2.57
C GLY A 161 7.64 -6.84 -1.89
N ILE A 162 7.22 -5.67 -1.40
CA ILE A 162 8.10 -4.69 -0.76
C ILE A 162 7.82 -4.67 0.74
N ARG A 163 8.88 -4.71 1.55
CA ARG A 163 8.82 -4.51 3.00
C ARG A 163 9.50 -3.21 3.39
N LEU A 164 8.73 -2.34 4.02
CA LEU A 164 9.19 -1.11 4.64
C LEU A 164 9.34 -1.37 6.14
N SER A 165 10.57 -1.48 6.62
CA SER A 165 10.89 -1.75 8.03
C SER A 165 12.09 -0.94 8.55
N PRO A 166 12.03 0.41 8.51
CA PRO A 166 13.13 1.29 8.85
C PRO A 166 13.49 1.39 10.34
N TYR A 167 12.65 0.84 11.24
CA TYR A 167 12.87 0.80 12.70
C TYR A 167 13.34 2.15 13.31
N LYS A 168 12.66 3.24 12.96
CA LYS A 168 12.91 4.58 13.51
C LYS A 168 11.62 5.39 13.64
N ASP A 169 11.60 6.32 14.59
CA ASP A 169 10.44 7.17 14.89
C ASP A 169 9.95 7.98 13.68
N VAL A 170 10.87 8.42 12.83
CA VAL A 170 10.56 9.07 11.55
C VAL A 170 11.26 8.34 10.42
N SER A 171 10.46 7.81 9.50
CA SER A 171 10.97 7.17 8.29
C SER A 171 10.78 8.04 7.05
N SER A 172 9.63 8.72 6.93
CA SER A 172 9.29 9.72 5.91
C SER A 172 9.88 9.47 4.51
N ALA A 173 9.21 8.63 3.71
CA ALA A 173 9.60 8.42 2.33
C ALA A 173 8.39 8.08 1.46
N LYS A 174 8.62 7.85 0.16
CA LYS A 174 7.55 7.60 -0.82
C LYS A 174 7.67 6.24 -1.47
N VAL A 175 6.56 5.54 -1.70
CA VAL A 175 6.48 4.45 -2.69
C VAL A 175 5.41 4.82 -3.70
N SER A 176 5.78 4.96 -4.99
CA SER A 176 4.82 5.44 -5.99
C SER A 176 5.05 5.00 -7.43
N GLU A 177 4.01 5.19 -8.24
CA GLU A 177 4.05 5.09 -9.71
C GLU A 177 4.49 3.71 -10.20
N LEU A 178 4.02 2.64 -9.56
CA LEU A 178 4.35 1.26 -9.95
C LEU A 178 3.26 0.25 -9.58
N SER A 179 3.29 -0.89 -10.26
CA SER A 179 2.52 -2.08 -9.87
C SER A 179 3.38 -3.05 -9.06
N ILE A 180 2.80 -3.62 -8.00
CA ILE A 180 3.34 -4.79 -7.28
C ILE A 180 2.35 -5.94 -7.50
N ARG A 181 2.80 -7.01 -8.15
CA ARG A 181 1.94 -8.14 -8.52
C ARG A 181 2.48 -9.43 -7.94
N GLY A 182 1.65 -10.15 -7.21
CA GLY A 182 1.97 -11.46 -6.67
C GLY A 182 1.56 -12.60 -7.60
N SER A 183 1.69 -13.82 -7.09
CA SER A 183 1.41 -15.07 -7.81
C SER A 183 0.23 -15.86 -7.21
N ASN A 184 -0.67 -15.20 -6.47
CA ASN A 184 -1.81 -15.79 -5.76
C ASN A 184 -1.40 -16.89 -4.75
N LYS A 185 -0.20 -16.76 -4.18
CA LYS A 185 0.29 -17.70 -3.17
C LYS A 185 -0.24 -17.33 -1.78
N PRO A 186 -0.67 -18.31 -0.96
CA PRO A 186 -0.99 -18.06 0.45
C PRO A 186 0.19 -17.43 1.20
N SER A 187 -0.11 -16.70 2.28
CA SER A 187 0.88 -16.09 3.17
C SER A 187 1.86 -15.14 2.49
N THR A 188 1.48 -14.55 1.35
CA THR A 188 2.25 -13.49 0.68
C THR A 188 1.59 -12.14 0.83
N THR A 189 2.39 -11.11 1.06
CA THR A 189 1.92 -9.72 1.14
C THR A 189 2.55 -8.85 0.06
N GLY A 190 1.74 -8.01 -0.60
CA GLY A 190 2.23 -7.09 -1.63
C GLY A 190 3.09 -5.97 -1.06
N LEU A 191 2.56 -5.22 -0.11
CA LEU A 191 3.28 -4.16 0.59
C LEU A 191 3.17 -4.34 2.10
N ILE A 192 4.32 -4.43 2.77
CA ILE A 192 4.43 -4.64 4.21
C ILE A 192 4.93 -3.35 4.86
N LEU A 193 4.19 -2.86 5.83
CA LEU A 193 4.45 -1.64 6.61
C LEU A 193 4.73 -2.05 8.05
N ASN A 194 6.00 -2.29 8.40
CA ASN A 194 6.40 -2.80 9.72
C ASN A 194 7.22 -1.74 10.46
N ASN A 195 6.70 -1.18 11.56
CA ASN A 195 7.36 -0.06 12.26
C ASN A 195 7.70 1.08 11.29
N SER A 196 6.81 1.33 10.33
CA SER A 196 6.99 2.31 9.27
C SER A 196 6.20 3.57 9.60
N ASN A 197 6.87 4.72 9.62
CA ASN A 197 6.26 5.97 10.03
C ASN A 197 6.37 7.04 8.94
N PHE A 198 5.27 7.73 8.66
CA PHE A 198 5.19 8.86 7.73
C PHE A 198 5.48 8.52 6.24
N TYR A 199 5.20 7.30 5.79
CA TYR A 199 5.29 7.00 4.36
C TYR A 199 4.13 7.56 3.55
N PHE A 200 4.43 8.04 2.34
CA PHE A 200 3.47 8.38 1.29
C PHE A 200 3.42 7.25 0.26
N LEU A 201 2.32 6.53 0.21
CA LEU A 201 2.10 5.35 -0.63
C LEU A 201 1.03 5.73 -1.65
N GLU A 202 1.45 6.06 -2.87
CA GLU A 202 0.62 6.82 -3.81
C GLU A 202 0.70 6.26 -5.22
N LYS A 203 -0.43 6.18 -5.94
CA LYS A 203 -0.46 5.73 -7.34
C LYS A 203 0.18 4.34 -7.47
N LEU A 204 -0.37 3.41 -6.69
CA LEU A 204 0.07 2.03 -6.64
C LEU A 204 -1.03 1.11 -7.12
N ARG A 205 -0.64 0.06 -7.85
CA ARG A 205 -1.51 -1.09 -8.12
C ARG A 205 -0.92 -2.33 -7.46
N ILE A 206 -1.62 -2.90 -6.49
CA ILE A 206 -1.20 -4.09 -5.77
C ILE A 206 -2.19 -5.21 -6.06
N SER A 207 -1.72 -6.38 -6.48
CA SER A 207 -2.67 -7.46 -6.84
C SER A 207 -2.10 -8.86 -6.70
N ASN A 208 -2.98 -9.86 -6.59
CA ASN A 208 -2.63 -11.28 -6.59
C ASN A 208 -1.77 -11.74 -5.41
N PHE A 209 -2.06 -11.23 -4.21
CA PHE A 209 -1.39 -11.62 -2.96
C PHE A 209 -2.38 -12.28 -2.00
N ASP A 210 -1.87 -12.92 -0.94
CA ASP A 210 -2.75 -13.30 0.17
C ASP A 210 -3.29 -12.04 0.85
N ILE A 211 -2.41 -11.08 1.14
CA ILE A 211 -2.75 -9.76 1.65
C ILE A 211 -2.21 -8.69 0.69
N GLY A 212 -3.03 -7.74 0.25
CA GLY A 212 -2.56 -6.64 -0.58
C GLY A 212 -1.57 -5.74 0.17
N ILE A 213 -2.06 -5.05 1.20
CA ILE A 213 -1.24 -4.20 2.07
C ILE A 213 -1.40 -4.67 3.51
N LYS A 214 -0.29 -4.84 4.22
CA LYS A 214 -0.30 -5.17 5.65
C LYS A 214 0.49 -4.15 6.47
N GLY A 215 -0.14 -3.58 7.49
CA GLY A 215 0.51 -2.73 8.48
C GLY A 215 0.58 -3.35 9.87
N ASN A 216 1.75 -3.24 10.50
CA ASN A 216 2.04 -3.67 11.86
C ASN A 216 2.88 -2.57 12.54
N THR A 217 2.34 -1.93 13.58
CA THR A 217 2.91 -0.72 14.17
C THR A 217 3.18 0.36 13.10
N ALA A 218 2.24 0.53 12.17
CA ALA A 218 2.37 1.44 11.04
C ALA A 218 1.68 2.78 11.32
N VAL A 219 2.46 3.81 11.62
CA VAL A 219 1.96 5.08 12.17
C VAL A 219 2.07 6.23 11.17
N ASN A 220 1.05 7.10 11.09
CA ASN A 220 1.05 8.31 10.27
C ASN A 220 1.32 8.09 8.77
N ASN A 221 1.05 6.90 8.24
CA ASN A 221 1.23 6.65 6.81
C ASN A 221 0.04 7.20 6.01
N LYS A 222 0.29 7.56 4.75
CA LYS A 222 -0.70 8.06 3.80
C LYS A 222 -0.78 7.10 2.63
N ILE A 223 -1.84 6.32 2.55
CA ILE A 223 -2.14 5.43 1.43
C ILE A 223 -3.21 6.13 0.59
N ARG A 224 -2.89 6.53 -0.64
CA ARG A 224 -3.82 7.22 -1.53
C ARG A 224 -3.65 6.89 -3.00
N ASP A 225 -4.66 7.20 -3.81
CA ASP A 225 -4.65 6.99 -5.26
C ASP A 225 -4.25 5.55 -5.61
N PHE A 226 -4.87 4.57 -4.97
CA PHE A 226 -4.42 3.18 -5.03
C PHE A 226 -5.45 2.24 -5.66
N PHE A 227 -4.95 1.12 -6.16
CA PHE A 227 -5.74 -0.05 -6.52
C PHE A 227 -5.19 -1.26 -5.78
N VAL A 228 -6.02 -1.96 -5.02
CA VAL A 228 -5.71 -3.27 -4.43
C VAL A 228 -6.73 -4.28 -4.96
N GLY A 229 -6.30 -5.42 -5.50
CA GLY A 229 -7.29 -6.40 -5.92
C GLY A 229 -6.82 -7.80 -6.21
N ALA A 230 -7.78 -8.71 -6.37
CA ALA A 230 -7.53 -10.15 -6.50
C ALA A 230 -6.64 -10.70 -5.37
N CYS A 231 -6.86 -10.23 -4.14
CA CYS A 231 -6.18 -10.74 -2.94
C CYS A 231 -7.14 -11.62 -2.12
N ARG A 232 -6.65 -12.36 -1.11
CA ARG A 232 -7.59 -12.89 -0.09
C ARG A 232 -8.11 -11.75 0.78
N LYS A 233 -7.20 -10.96 1.33
CA LYS A 233 -7.49 -9.73 2.08
C LYS A 233 -6.92 -8.52 1.35
N GLY A 234 -7.68 -7.44 1.23
CA GLY A 234 -7.22 -6.21 0.59
C GLY A 234 -6.16 -5.49 1.43
N ILE A 235 -6.60 -4.82 2.50
CA ILE A 235 -5.74 -4.07 3.41
C ILE A 235 -5.96 -4.53 4.84
N VAL A 236 -4.89 -4.82 5.57
CA VAL A 236 -4.94 -5.26 6.97
C VAL A 236 -4.03 -4.39 7.82
N PHE A 237 -4.54 -3.86 8.94
CA PHE A 237 -3.73 -3.13 9.92
C PHE A 237 -3.90 -3.72 11.31
N GLU A 238 -2.79 -3.96 11.99
CA GLU A 238 -2.73 -4.57 13.33
C GLU A 238 -1.71 -3.88 14.25
N ASN A 239 -1.73 -4.27 15.52
CA ASN A 239 -0.73 -3.97 16.54
C ASN A 239 -0.38 -2.47 16.66
N GLY A 240 -1.37 -1.64 16.99
CA GLY A 240 -1.12 -0.24 17.31
C GLY A 240 -0.73 0.63 16.10
N SER A 241 -1.25 0.29 14.92
CA SER A 241 -1.12 1.14 13.75
C SER A 241 -2.07 2.35 13.88
N TYR A 242 -1.51 3.56 13.99
CA TYR A 242 -2.28 4.76 14.36
C TYR A 242 -2.13 5.90 13.36
N PHE A 243 -3.20 6.70 13.21
CA PHE A 243 -3.21 7.93 12.40
C PHE A 243 -2.84 7.71 10.93
N THR A 244 -2.88 6.46 10.48
CA THR A 244 -2.69 6.09 9.09
C THR A 244 -4.00 6.32 8.34
N SER A 245 -3.91 6.98 7.19
CA SER A 245 -5.07 7.26 6.34
C SER A 245 -5.04 6.43 5.07
N ILE A 246 -6.20 5.89 4.70
CA ILE A 246 -6.45 5.14 3.47
C ILE A 246 -7.49 5.94 2.69
N THR A 247 -7.09 6.60 1.62
CA THR A 247 -7.99 7.49 0.88
C THR A 247 -7.93 7.27 -0.63
N ASP A 248 -8.96 7.71 -1.35
CA ASP A 248 -8.92 7.84 -2.82
C ASP A 248 -8.46 6.55 -3.52
N GLY A 249 -9.18 5.45 -3.34
CA GLY A 249 -8.69 4.17 -3.84
C GLY A 249 -9.78 3.15 -4.09
N ILE A 250 -9.36 2.06 -4.73
CA ILE A 250 -10.23 0.95 -5.10
C ILE A 250 -9.68 -0.32 -4.48
N ILE A 251 -10.52 -1.07 -3.77
CA ILE A 251 -10.26 -2.43 -3.32
C ILE A 251 -11.27 -3.35 -4.01
N THR A 252 -10.80 -4.31 -4.81
CA THR A 252 -11.74 -5.12 -5.59
C THR A 252 -11.35 -6.58 -5.78
N GLY A 253 -12.35 -7.46 -5.84
CA GLY A 253 -12.15 -8.88 -6.11
C GLY A 253 -11.39 -9.59 -5.00
N CYS A 254 -11.46 -9.09 -3.76
CA CYS A 254 -10.89 -9.79 -2.62
C CYS A 254 -11.79 -10.94 -2.18
N SER A 255 -11.22 -12.12 -1.91
CA SER A 255 -12.04 -13.31 -1.64
C SER A 255 -12.59 -13.38 -0.21
N GLU A 256 -12.01 -12.65 0.74
CA GLU A 256 -12.43 -12.67 2.15
C GLU A 256 -12.86 -11.27 2.60
N ILE A 257 -11.93 -10.30 2.59
CA ILE A 257 -12.21 -8.98 3.16
C ILE A 257 -11.53 -7.85 2.41
N GLY A 258 -12.22 -6.71 2.31
CA GLY A 258 -11.67 -5.49 1.73
C GLY A 258 -10.66 -4.84 2.67
N ILE A 259 -11.11 -4.40 3.84
CA ILE A 259 -10.26 -3.81 4.89
C ILE A 259 -10.50 -4.51 6.22
N GLU A 260 -9.42 -4.87 6.92
CA GLU A 260 -9.46 -5.42 8.28
C GLU A 260 -8.63 -4.54 9.23
N GLU A 261 -9.30 -3.92 10.19
CA GLU A 261 -8.71 -3.08 11.23
C GLU A 261 -8.71 -3.85 12.55
N LYS A 262 -7.52 -4.08 13.14
CA LYS A 262 -7.33 -4.90 14.35
C LYS A 262 -6.70 -4.10 15.51
N GLY A 263 -7.48 -3.26 16.17
CA GLY A 263 -7.02 -2.46 17.32
C GLY A 263 -6.16 -1.24 16.95
N SER A 264 -6.41 -0.67 15.78
CA SER A 264 -5.72 0.43 15.11
C SER A 264 -6.59 1.71 15.12
N ARG A 265 -6.01 2.84 14.70
CA ARG A 265 -6.71 4.13 14.53
C ARG A 265 -6.58 4.59 13.09
N LEU A 266 -7.58 4.29 12.29
CA LEU A 266 -7.55 4.53 10.85
C LEU A 266 -8.54 5.62 10.46
N MET A 267 -8.18 6.37 9.42
CA MET A 267 -9.11 7.19 8.64
C MET A 267 -9.25 6.55 7.26
N ILE A 268 -10.45 6.14 6.90
CA ILE A 268 -10.78 5.53 5.61
C ILE A 268 -11.73 6.48 4.90
N GLN A 269 -11.35 7.00 3.73
CA GLN A 269 -12.18 8.01 3.06
C GLN A 269 -12.15 7.91 1.53
N ARG A 270 -13.30 8.00 0.86
CA ARG A 270 -13.37 7.93 -0.63
C ARG A 270 -12.71 6.66 -1.17
N VAL A 271 -13.08 5.52 -0.58
CA VAL A 271 -12.60 4.20 -1.01
C VAL A 271 -13.77 3.40 -1.55
N ASP A 272 -13.64 2.92 -2.77
CA ASP A 272 -14.57 1.98 -3.39
C ASP A 272 -14.13 0.55 -3.10
N ILE A 273 -14.97 -0.22 -2.43
CA ILE A 273 -14.70 -1.58 -1.98
C ILE A 273 -15.72 -2.49 -2.65
N GLU A 274 -15.34 -3.17 -3.72
CA GLU A 274 -16.28 -3.85 -4.61
C GLU A 274 -15.95 -5.32 -4.80
N GLN A 275 -16.96 -6.14 -5.09
CA GLN A 275 -16.77 -7.57 -5.40
C GLN A 275 -16.02 -8.32 -4.29
N ILE A 276 -16.37 -8.05 -3.02
CA ILE A 276 -15.76 -8.74 -1.89
C ILE A 276 -16.56 -10.00 -1.53
N GLY A 277 -15.84 -11.08 -1.20
CA GLY A 277 -16.45 -12.38 -0.91
C GLY A 277 -16.70 -13.22 -2.17
N THR A 278 -15.85 -13.07 -3.20
CA THR A 278 -15.92 -13.92 -4.41
C THR A 278 -15.80 -15.41 -4.04
N LEU A 279 -16.45 -16.28 -4.84
CA LEU A 279 -16.70 -17.73 -4.66
C LEU A 279 -15.52 -18.64 -4.24
N ARG A 280 -14.33 -18.12 -3.96
CA ARG A 280 -13.12 -18.91 -3.71
C ARG A 280 -12.96 -19.46 -2.31
N ASN A 281 -13.60 -18.96 -1.24
CA ASN A 281 -13.48 -19.57 0.09
C ASN A 281 -14.60 -19.15 1.04
N LYS A 282 -15.43 -20.10 1.49
CA LYS A 282 -16.45 -19.88 2.54
C LYS A 282 -15.83 -20.12 3.91
N GLY A 283 -15.63 -19.06 4.70
CA GLY A 283 -15.17 -19.20 6.09
C GLY A 283 -14.72 -17.89 6.73
N TYR A 284 -15.58 -17.34 7.60
CA TYR A 284 -15.43 -16.14 8.44
C TYR A 284 -15.39 -14.78 7.72
N ALA A 285 -16.35 -13.93 8.11
CA ALA A 285 -16.47 -12.49 7.80
C ALA A 285 -16.13 -12.08 6.36
N GLU A 286 -16.80 -12.68 5.38
CA GLU A 286 -16.88 -12.14 4.02
C GLU A 286 -17.45 -10.72 4.12
N GLY A 287 -16.59 -9.71 3.95
CA GLY A 287 -16.87 -8.38 4.49
C GLY A 287 -16.24 -7.25 3.69
N GLY A 288 -16.95 -6.13 3.57
CA GLY A 288 -16.35 -4.91 3.02
C GLY A 288 -15.24 -4.41 3.94
N ILE A 289 -15.63 -4.04 5.16
CA ILE A 289 -14.73 -3.56 6.20
C ILE A 289 -15.03 -4.26 7.53
N ALA A 290 -14.04 -4.86 8.16
CA ALA A 290 -14.11 -5.27 9.57
C ALA A 290 -13.34 -4.29 10.45
N ILE A 291 -14.02 -3.82 11.49
CA ILE A 291 -13.52 -2.89 12.50
C ILE A 291 -13.51 -3.66 13.83
N MET A 292 -12.34 -4.13 14.23
CA MET A 292 -12.14 -4.89 15.46
C MET A 292 -11.60 -3.98 16.58
N CYS A 293 -12.34 -2.89 16.79
CA CYS A 293 -11.94 -1.72 17.55
C CYS A 293 -11.28 -2.04 18.90
N GLY A 294 -10.14 -1.39 19.12
CA GLY A 294 -9.55 -1.08 20.43
C GLY A 294 -9.25 0.41 20.59
N ALA A 295 -9.70 1.25 19.64
CA ALA A 295 -9.41 2.68 19.56
C ALA A 295 -10.42 3.42 18.63
N SER A 296 -10.07 4.61 18.13
CA SER A 296 -10.93 5.42 17.26
C SER A 296 -10.69 5.18 15.77
N THR A 297 -11.72 4.80 15.02
CA THR A 297 -11.68 4.57 13.56
C THR A 297 -12.78 5.36 12.86
N GLU A 298 -12.44 6.01 11.75
CA GLU A 298 -13.37 6.80 10.97
C GLU A 298 -13.45 6.29 9.52
N VAL A 299 -14.68 6.12 9.01
CA VAL A 299 -14.96 5.74 7.63
C VAL A 299 -15.91 6.76 7.02
N ARG A 300 -15.52 7.40 5.91
CA ARG A 300 -16.33 8.42 5.24
C ARG A 300 -16.39 8.26 3.74
N ASP A 301 -17.50 8.63 3.12
CA ASP A 301 -17.61 8.77 1.66
C ASP A 301 -17.22 7.48 0.90
N CYS A 302 -17.49 6.30 1.47
CA CYS A 302 -17.09 5.03 0.88
C CYS A 302 -18.25 4.34 0.15
N HIS A 303 -17.94 3.67 -0.95
CA HIS A 303 -18.83 2.74 -1.64
C HIS A 303 -18.42 1.31 -1.27
N ILE A 304 -19.35 0.49 -0.78
CA ILE A 304 -19.07 -0.89 -0.38
C ILE A 304 -20.07 -1.85 -1.04
N GLU A 305 -19.59 -2.76 -1.88
CA GLU A 305 -20.37 -3.85 -2.46
C GLU A 305 -19.81 -5.23 -2.07
N THR A 306 -20.65 -6.06 -1.47
CA THR A 306 -20.21 -7.33 -0.87
C THR A 306 -21.23 -8.45 -1.09
N THR A 307 -20.84 -9.68 -0.76
CA THR A 307 -21.74 -10.85 -0.79
C THR A 307 -22.44 -11.09 0.54
N GLU A 308 -21.82 -10.73 1.67
CA GLU A 308 -22.26 -11.14 3.00
C GLU A 308 -22.38 -9.96 3.96
N ILE A 309 -21.29 -9.28 4.31
CA ILE A 309 -21.29 -8.20 5.31
C ILE A 309 -20.76 -6.90 4.71
N GLY A 310 -21.42 -5.77 4.92
CA GLY A 310 -20.86 -4.45 4.60
C GLY A 310 -19.80 -4.05 5.61
N PHE A 311 -20.25 -3.73 6.84
CA PHE A 311 -19.42 -3.43 8.00
C PHE A 311 -19.52 -4.51 9.08
N GLY A 312 -18.40 -5.13 9.40
CA GLY A 312 -18.26 -6.02 10.55
C GLY A 312 -17.71 -5.27 11.76
N LEU A 313 -18.37 -5.35 12.92
CA LEU A 313 -17.99 -4.59 14.11
C LEU A 313 -17.74 -5.51 15.31
N THR A 314 -16.70 -5.20 16.08
CA THR A 314 -16.42 -5.82 17.38
C THR A 314 -15.55 -4.91 18.25
N GLY A 315 -15.60 -5.14 19.57
CA GLY A 315 -14.65 -4.58 20.52
C GLY A 315 -15.00 -3.16 20.99
N PRO A 316 -14.24 -2.64 21.97
CA PRO A 316 -14.45 -1.30 22.47
C PRO A 316 -13.75 -0.22 21.63
N GLY A 317 -14.42 0.92 21.40
CA GLY A 317 -13.82 2.01 20.61
C GLY A 317 -14.74 3.18 20.32
N ASN A 318 -14.25 4.12 19.51
CA ASN A 318 -15.05 5.23 18.99
C ASN A 318 -15.06 5.14 17.45
N VAL A 319 -16.19 4.74 16.88
CA VAL A 319 -16.33 4.52 15.44
C VAL A 319 -17.29 5.54 14.86
N ILE A 320 -16.85 6.20 13.79
CA ILE A 320 -17.71 7.08 13.00
C ILE A 320 -17.76 6.51 11.58
N ILE A 321 -18.96 6.20 11.11
CA ILE A 321 -19.22 5.82 9.72
C ILE A 321 -20.19 6.86 9.17
N ASP A 322 -19.77 7.59 8.15
CA ASP A 322 -20.53 8.70 7.58
C ASP A 322 -20.57 8.65 6.06
N ASN A 323 -21.72 8.99 5.49
CA ASN A 323 -21.92 9.13 4.04
C ASN A 323 -21.44 7.92 3.22
N CYS A 324 -21.82 6.71 3.66
CA CYS A 324 -21.40 5.48 2.98
C CYS A 324 -22.58 4.85 2.21
N TYR A 325 -22.31 4.43 0.97
CA TYR A 325 -23.22 3.60 0.18
C TYR A 325 -22.84 2.14 0.33
N LEU A 326 -23.83 1.29 0.58
CA LEU A 326 -23.68 -0.14 0.69
C LEU A 326 -24.60 -0.83 -0.32
N GLY A 327 -24.02 -1.65 -1.19
CA GLY A 327 -24.71 -2.39 -2.24
C GLY A 327 -24.58 -3.91 -2.08
N SER A 328 -25.72 -4.56 -1.88
CA SER A 328 -25.90 -6.02 -1.82
C SER A 328 -25.18 -6.71 -0.65
N GLY A 329 -25.84 -7.73 -0.11
CA GLY A 329 -25.28 -8.61 0.91
C GLY A 329 -26.33 -9.10 1.89
N LYS A 330 -25.90 -9.90 2.87
CA LYS A 330 -26.79 -10.40 3.91
C LYS A 330 -26.99 -9.38 5.02
N TYR A 331 -25.90 -8.75 5.48
CA TYR A 331 -25.91 -7.78 6.56
C TYR A 331 -25.21 -6.48 6.18
N GLY A 332 -25.90 -5.34 6.25
CA GLY A 332 -25.28 -4.04 6.02
C GLY A 332 -24.22 -3.74 7.07
N VAL A 333 -24.61 -3.80 8.34
CA VAL A 333 -23.76 -3.69 9.52
C VAL A 333 -24.03 -4.89 10.42
N LYS A 334 -22.97 -5.59 10.84
CA LYS A 334 -23.08 -6.79 11.68
C LYS A 334 -22.05 -6.79 12.79
N GLN A 335 -22.51 -7.13 13.99
CA GLN A 335 -21.63 -7.58 15.06
C GLN A 335 -21.06 -8.97 14.71
N ILE A 336 -19.73 -9.07 14.58
CA ILE A 336 -19.08 -10.27 14.01
C ILE A 336 -18.63 -11.31 15.06
N ASN A 337 -18.67 -10.98 16.34
CA ASN A 337 -18.41 -11.91 17.44
C ASN A 337 -19.52 -11.85 18.52
N ASN A 338 -19.39 -12.69 19.55
CA ASN A 338 -20.37 -12.79 20.63
C ASN A 338 -20.13 -11.83 21.80
N ASP A 339 -19.09 -11.00 21.73
CA ASP A 339 -18.67 -10.08 22.79
C ASP A 339 -19.54 -8.83 22.77
N VAL A 340 -19.83 -8.25 23.95
CA VAL A 340 -20.59 -7.00 24.01
C VAL A 340 -19.78 -5.88 23.35
N ILE A 341 -20.37 -5.22 22.35
CA ILE A 341 -19.77 -4.02 21.76
C ILE A 341 -19.87 -2.88 22.79
N ASN A 342 -18.71 -2.42 23.28
CA ASN A 342 -18.58 -1.42 24.33
C ASN A 342 -17.89 -0.15 23.83
N GLY A 343 -18.62 0.81 23.30
CA GLY A 343 -18.01 2.02 22.75
C GLY A 343 -19.03 2.96 22.14
N ASN A 344 -18.56 4.04 21.52
CA ASN A 344 -19.42 4.99 20.81
C ASN A 344 -19.36 4.70 19.31
N TYR A 345 -20.45 4.17 18.76
CA TYR A 345 -20.59 3.90 17.34
C TYR A 345 -21.62 4.87 16.75
N PHE A 346 -21.20 5.66 15.77
CA PHE A 346 -22.03 6.63 15.07
C PHE A 346 -22.18 6.23 13.60
N PHE A 347 -23.42 6.13 13.15
CA PHE A 347 -23.77 5.86 11.75
C PHE A 347 -24.56 7.03 11.20
N ASN A 348 -24.01 7.71 10.21
CA ASN A 348 -24.56 8.92 9.62
C ASN A 348 -24.70 8.77 8.11
N ASN A 349 -25.80 9.26 7.53
CA ASN A 349 -26.00 9.30 6.08
C ASN A 349 -25.72 7.96 5.37
N MET A 350 -26.15 6.84 5.98
CA MET A 350 -25.92 5.50 5.44
C MET A 350 -26.97 5.18 4.38
N ARG A 351 -26.54 4.64 3.23
CA ARG A 351 -27.46 4.14 2.20
C ARG A 351 -27.28 2.64 2.01
N PHE A 352 -28.31 1.86 2.34
CA PHE A 352 -28.32 0.41 2.13
C PHE A 352 -29.18 0.06 0.92
N VAL A 353 -28.65 -0.76 0.02
CA VAL A 353 -29.35 -1.25 -1.17
C VAL A 353 -29.20 -2.76 -1.24
N ASN A 354 -30.31 -3.49 -1.31
CA ASN A 354 -30.34 -4.96 -1.48
C ASN A 354 -29.67 -5.78 -0.36
N PHE A 355 -29.79 -5.33 0.89
CA PHE A 355 -29.43 -6.15 2.05
C PHE A 355 -30.63 -6.95 2.59
N GLU A 356 -30.39 -8.17 3.08
CA GLU A 356 -31.42 -8.92 3.84
C GLU A 356 -31.70 -8.26 5.19
N THR A 357 -30.67 -7.67 5.81
CA THR A 357 -30.73 -7.04 7.13
C THR A 357 -29.76 -5.87 7.18
N ASP A 358 -30.26 -4.64 7.35
CA ASP A 358 -29.37 -3.46 7.34
C ASP A 358 -28.46 -3.41 8.57
N PHE A 359 -28.99 -3.72 9.76
CA PHE A 359 -28.24 -3.79 11.01
C PHE A 359 -28.52 -5.11 11.74
N TYR A 360 -27.47 -5.75 12.26
CA TYR A 360 -27.54 -6.89 13.17
C TYR A 360 -26.51 -6.75 14.29
N ILE A 361 -26.90 -6.10 15.39
CA ILE A 361 -26.03 -5.79 16.54
C ILE A 361 -26.77 -6.16 17.84
N PRO A 362 -26.93 -7.46 18.15
CA PRO A 362 -27.78 -7.92 19.26
C PRO A 362 -27.20 -7.67 20.66
N LYS A 363 -25.88 -7.45 20.80
CA LYS A 363 -25.21 -7.28 22.11
C LYS A 363 -24.35 -6.02 22.12
N VAL A 364 -24.94 -4.91 22.56
CA VAL A 364 -24.29 -3.60 22.56
C VAL A 364 -24.72 -2.79 23.78
N SER A 365 -23.79 -2.03 24.35
CA SER A 365 -24.08 -1.10 25.44
C SER A 365 -24.66 0.22 24.94
N ILE A 366 -24.10 0.84 23.89
CA ILE A 366 -24.58 2.10 23.30
C ILE A 366 -24.22 2.17 21.80
N TYR A 367 -25.15 2.61 20.94
CA TYR A 367 -24.86 3.07 19.57
C TYR A 367 -25.87 4.13 19.14
N ASN A 368 -25.46 5.05 18.27
CA ASN A 368 -26.31 6.12 17.74
C ASN A 368 -26.40 6.01 16.23
N ILE A 369 -27.64 6.02 15.73
CA ILE A 369 -27.95 6.20 14.31
C ILE A 369 -28.48 7.64 14.19
N SER A 370 -28.08 8.41 13.18
CA SER A 370 -28.60 9.76 12.96
C SER A 370 -29.62 9.81 11.81
N GLU A 371 -30.36 10.93 11.72
CA GLU A 371 -31.22 11.25 10.59
C GLU A 371 -30.44 11.19 9.27
N GLY A 372 -31.00 10.52 8.26
CA GLY A 372 -30.38 10.35 6.94
C GLY A 372 -29.93 8.93 6.61
N CYS A 373 -30.04 7.98 7.54
CA CYS A 373 -29.86 6.55 7.23
C CYS A 373 -31.07 6.03 6.42
N LEU A 374 -30.91 5.93 5.11
CA LEU A 374 -31.93 5.46 4.17
C LEU A 374 -31.67 3.98 3.84
N ALA A 375 -32.61 3.11 4.22
CA ALA A 375 -32.58 1.71 3.84
C ALA A 375 -33.54 1.45 2.66
N PHE A 376 -33.01 0.86 1.59
CA PHE A 376 -33.78 0.38 0.44
C PHE A 376 -33.65 -1.14 0.36
N THR A 377 -34.63 -1.87 0.90
CA THR A 377 -34.71 -3.32 0.72
C THR A 377 -35.57 -3.61 -0.50
N SER A 378 -35.00 -4.19 -1.56
CA SER A 378 -35.78 -4.83 -2.62
C SER A 378 -35.76 -6.34 -2.41
N GLN A 379 -36.89 -6.90 -1.98
CA GLN A 379 -37.15 -8.34 -2.12
C GLN A 379 -38.39 -8.46 -3.00
N GLY A 380 -38.24 -9.08 -4.18
CA GLY A 380 -39.36 -9.51 -5.02
C GLY A 380 -40.33 -8.41 -5.43
N GLY A 381 -39.96 -7.56 -6.38
CA GLY A 381 -40.89 -6.68 -7.12
C GLY A 381 -41.50 -5.49 -6.36
N ALA A 382 -41.46 -5.46 -5.02
CA ALA A 382 -41.92 -4.33 -4.22
C ALA A 382 -40.72 -3.51 -3.69
N LYS A 383 -40.62 -2.25 -4.13
CA LYS A 383 -39.68 -1.27 -3.57
C LYS A 383 -40.25 -0.72 -2.26
N ASN A 384 -39.89 -1.30 -1.12
CA ASN A 384 -40.25 -0.72 0.18
C ASN A 384 -39.11 0.17 0.67
N LEU A 385 -39.34 1.48 0.71
CA LEU A 385 -38.45 2.45 1.35
C LEU A 385 -38.57 2.29 2.87
N LYS A 386 -37.48 1.92 3.55
CA LYS A 386 -37.39 1.94 5.02
C LYS A 386 -36.55 3.14 5.43
N ILE A 387 -37.19 4.17 5.98
CA ILE A 387 -36.47 5.29 6.60
C ILE A 387 -36.22 4.89 8.07
N ILE A 388 -34.96 4.66 8.45
CA ILE A 388 -34.58 4.57 9.86
C ILE A 388 -34.17 5.98 10.27
N ALA A 389 -35.16 6.80 10.64
CA ALA A 389 -34.91 8.11 11.23
C ALA A 389 -34.59 7.92 12.71
N ALA A 390 -33.41 8.37 13.13
CA ALA A 390 -33.07 8.51 14.54
C ALA A 390 -32.62 9.95 14.79
N LYS A 391 -33.60 10.83 14.98
CA LYS A 391 -33.53 11.95 15.94
C LYS A 391 -34.92 12.52 16.18
N GLU A 392 -35.33 12.54 17.44
CA GLU A 392 -35.97 13.70 18.04
C GLU A 392 -36.03 13.50 19.57
N PHE A 393 -35.47 14.47 20.30
CA PHE A 393 -35.52 14.64 21.77
C PHE A 393 -34.83 13.57 22.65
N GLY A 394 -33.58 13.82 23.06
CA GLY A 394 -33.05 13.51 24.40
C GLY A 394 -33.23 12.11 25.02
N ILE A 395 -33.69 11.11 24.25
CA ILE A 395 -34.12 9.81 24.75
C ILE A 395 -33.42 8.77 23.87
N LEU A 396 -32.43 8.10 24.46
CA LEU A 396 -31.89 6.86 23.91
C LEU A 396 -33.06 5.86 23.79
N ARG A 397 -33.26 5.24 22.63
CA ARG A 397 -34.29 4.20 22.46
C ARG A 397 -33.60 2.85 22.30
N LYS A 398 -33.93 1.91 23.19
CA LYS A 398 -33.48 0.53 23.08
C LYS A 398 -34.31 -0.14 21.99
N LEU A 399 -33.65 -0.70 20.97
CA LEU A 399 -34.31 -1.44 19.90
C LEU A 399 -34.26 -2.94 20.21
N LYS A 400 -35.41 -3.61 20.15
CA LYS A 400 -35.53 -5.06 20.27
C LYS A 400 -35.72 -5.65 18.88
N TYR A 401 -34.98 -6.71 18.60
CA TYR A 401 -35.12 -7.47 17.36
C TYR A 401 -36.16 -8.58 17.57
N ASN A 402 -37.27 -8.53 16.85
CA ASN A 402 -38.35 -9.51 17.01
C ASN A 402 -38.22 -10.69 16.04
N THR A 403 -39.02 -11.73 16.29
CA THR A 403 -39.03 -12.98 15.51
C THR A 403 -39.43 -12.77 14.04
N ASN A 404 -40.02 -11.62 13.72
CA ASN A 404 -40.41 -11.23 12.36
C ASN A 404 -39.30 -10.43 11.64
N ARG A 405 -38.07 -10.43 12.18
CA ARG A 405 -36.91 -9.70 11.65
C ARG A 405 -37.12 -8.19 11.57
N ASN A 406 -37.96 -7.65 12.44
CA ASN A 406 -38.17 -6.22 12.57
C ASN A 406 -37.56 -5.71 13.87
N TYR A 407 -37.04 -4.50 13.83
CA TYR A 407 -36.67 -3.76 15.03
C TYR A 407 -37.91 -3.04 15.56
N GLU A 408 -38.26 -3.31 16.81
CA GLU A 408 -39.31 -2.62 17.55
C GLU A 408 -38.68 -1.81 18.69
N ILE A 409 -39.26 -0.66 19.04
CA ILE A 409 -38.80 0.12 20.19
C ILE A 409 -39.16 -0.68 21.45
N GLU A 410 -38.15 -1.12 22.20
CA GLU A 410 -38.32 -1.93 23.41
C GLU A 410 -38.87 -1.11 24.58
N SER A 411 -38.43 0.15 24.70
CA SER A 411 -38.96 1.15 25.62
C SER A 411 -38.35 2.54 25.35
N ASN A 412 -39.03 3.60 25.83
CA ASN A 412 -38.43 4.92 25.98
C ASN A 412 -37.48 4.87 27.19
N VAL A 413 -36.18 5.14 27.01
CA VAL A 413 -35.27 5.31 28.15
C VAL A 413 -35.48 6.73 28.71
N ASN A 414 -36.57 6.92 29.46
CA ASN A 414 -36.69 8.08 30.34
C ASN A 414 -35.97 7.73 31.65
N THR A 415 -34.82 8.39 31.92
CA THR A 415 -33.98 8.28 33.15
C THR A 415 -33.33 6.91 33.38
N ILE A 416 -32.00 6.77 33.56
CA ILE A 416 -31.24 7.12 34.76
C ILE A 416 -29.78 7.44 34.37
N LEU A 417 -29.36 8.69 34.57
CA LEU A 417 -27.95 9.10 34.76
C LEU A 417 -27.74 9.69 36.17
N ASN A 418 -28.57 9.30 37.13
CA ASN A 418 -28.38 9.62 38.54
C ASN A 418 -28.15 8.33 39.33
N ASN A 419 -27.01 8.25 40.00
CA ASN A 419 -26.50 7.16 40.83
C ASN A 419 -25.63 6.15 40.08
N ASN A 420 -24.38 6.53 39.88
CA ASN A 420 -23.30 5.83 40.58
C ASN A 420 -22.13 6.79 40.80
N VAL A 421 -22.09 7.24 42.04
CA VAL A 421 -20.90 7.73 42.73
C VAL A 421 -19.79 6.70 42.56
N ILE A 422 -18.61 7.21 42.22
CA ILE A 422 -17.33 6.53 42.36
C ILE A 422 -17.23 5.97 43.78
N ASN A 423 -17.00 4.67 43.91
CA ASN A 423 -16.08 4.14 44.91
C ASN A 423 -15.07 3.27 44.18
#